data_AF-A0A962J3E9-F1
#
_entry.id   AF-A0A962J3E9-F1
#
_cell.length_a   1.000
_cell.length_b   1.000
_cell.length_c   1.000
_cell.angle_alpha   90.00
_cell.angle_beta   90.00
_cell.angle_gamma   90.00
#
_symmetry.space_group_name_H-M   'P 1'
#
loop_
_entity.id
_entity.type
_entity.pdbx_description
1 polymer ?
#
loop_
_entity_poly.entity_id
_entity_poly.type
_entity_poly.pdbx_seq_one_letter_code
_entity_poly.pdbx_strand_id
1 'polypeptide(L)' 'QTAVTSVLAVGLPLNTLKVCMNNVPQAAALALDTRLDDGKPNTGSFRANAGTNLAAAASNDYATVGVYAVCKTM' A
#
# COMPACT_ATOMS: atom_id res chain seq x y z
N GLN A 1 9.08 -8.95 2.32
CA GLN A 1 8.21 -10.14 2.46
C GLN A 1 6.86 -9.80 1.84
N THR A 2 6.32 -10.68 1.00
CA THR A 2 4.98 -10.54 0.40
C THR A 2 4.05 -11.49 1.13
N ALA A 3 2.94 -10.98 1.66
CA ALA A 3 1.96 -11.76 2.40
C ALA A 3 0.56 -11.52 1.82
N VAL A 4 -0.25 -12.57 1.78
CA VAL A 4 -1.67 -12.47 1.44
C VAL A 4 -2.46 -12.49 2.74
N THR A 5 -3.37 -11.55 2.93
CA THR A 5 -4.16 -11.43 4.16
C THR A 5 -5.58 -10.97 3.87
N SER A 6 -6.49 -11.16 4.83
CA SER A 6 -7.85 -10.64 4.83
C SER A 6 -8.14 -9.67 5.99
N VAL A 7 -7.15 -9.44 6.86
CA VAL A 7 -7.23 -8.52 8.01
C VAL A 7 -7.08 -7.07 7.58
N LEU A 8 -7.37 -6.11 8.46
CA LEU A 8 -7.24 -4.69 8.16
C LEU A 8 -5.78 -4.37 7.84
N ALA A 9 -5.53 -3.78 6.68
CA ALA A 9 -4.20 -3.34 6.30
C ALA A 9 -4.32 -2.06 5.47
N VAL A 10 -3.52 -1.05 5.77
CA VAL A 10 -3.44 0.23 5.06
C VAL A 10 -4.81 0.88 4.78
N GLY A 11 -5.74 0.75 5.72
CA GLY A 11 -7.10 1.28 5.59
C GLY A 11 -8.01 0.54 4.60
N LEU A 12 -7.58 -0.61 4.05
CA LEU A 12 -8.41 -1.46 3.19
C LEU A 12 -9.41 -2.30 4.00
N PRO A 13 -10.58 -2.63 3.42
CA PRO A 13 -11.67 -3.32 4.12
C PRO A 13 -11.28 -4.71 4.63
N LEU A 14 -11.95 -5.14 5.71
CA LEU A 14 -11.89 -6.50 6.23
C LEU A 14 -12.54 -7.49 5.26
N ASN A 15 -12.17 -8.77 5.38
CA ASN A 15 -12.75 -9.89 4.63
C ASN A 15 -12.54 -9.82 3.10
N THR A 16 -11.74 -8.87 2.61
CA THR A 16 -11.26 -8.83 1.23
C THR A 16 -9.85 -9.39 1.19
N LEU A 17 -9.62 -10.32 0.24
CA LEU A 17 -8.29 -10.84 -0.07
C LEU A 17 -7.42 -9.69 -0.58
N LYS A 18 -6.27 -9.51 0.08
CA LYS A 18 -5.31 -8.47 -0.28
C LYS A 18 -3.90 -9.01 -0.25
N VAL A 19 -3.10 -8.55 -1.20
CA VAL A 19 -1.67 -8.86 -1.30
C VAL A 19 -0.89 -7.68 -0.78
N CYS A 20 -0.10 -7.89 0.26
CA CYS A 20 0.70 -6.87 0.92
C CYS A 20 2.20 -7.13 0.72
N MET A 21 2.95 -6.08 0.42
CA MET A 21 4.41 -6.11 0.27
C MET A 21 5.02 -5.07 1.22
N ASN A 22 6.07 -5.48 1.92
CA ASN A 22 6.84 -4.61 2.81
C ASN A 22 8.22 -4.29 2.22
N ASN A 23 8.77 -3.15 2.64
CA ASN A 23 10.06 -2.60 2.20
C ASN A 23 10.08 -2.23 0.71
N VAL A 24 8.98 -1.72 0.17
CA VAL A 24 8.93 -1.27 -1.22
C VAL A 24 9.53 0.14 -1.31
N PRO A 25 10.57 0.39 -2.12
CA PRO A 25 11.09 1.73 -2.32
C PRO A 25 10.00 2.67 -2.83
N GLN A 26 10.03 3.93 -2.39
CA GLN A 26 9.04 4.94 -2.77
C GLN A 26 8.75 5.01 -4.27
N ALA A 27 9.80 5.05 -5.11
CA ALA A 27 9.64 5.12 -6.55
C ALA A 27 8.93 3.89 -7.13
N ALA A 28 9.21 2.70 -6.56
CA ALA A 28 8.53 1.47 -6.95
C ALA A 28 7.08 1.46 -6.46
N ALA A 29 6.82 1.91 -5.23
CA ALA A 29 5.47 1.98 -4.68
C ALA A 29 4.56 2.90 -5.52
N LEU A 30 5.02 4.12 -5.82
CA LEU A 30 4.32 5.06 -6.69
C LEU A 30 4.12 4.51 -8.11
N ALA A 31 5.15 3.90 -8.70
CA ALA A 31 5.05 3.34 -10.04
C ALA A 31 4.05 2.17 -10.09
N LEU A 32 4.03 1.30 -9.07
CA LEU A 32 3.08 0.20 -8.96
C LEU A 32 1.65 0.72 -8.81
N ASP A 33 1.45 1.68 -7.91
CA ASP A 33 0.15 2.31 -7.66
C ASP A 33 -0.40 2.99 -8.93
N THR A 34 0.41 3.81 -9.59
CA THR A 34 0.02 4.51 -10.84
C THR A 34 -0.37 3.53 -11.96
N ARG A 35 0.16 2.29 -11.96
CA ARG A 35 -0.14 1.28 -12.98
C ARG A 35 -1.29 0.36 -12.59
N LEU A 36 -1.56 0.20 -11.30
CA LEU A 36 -2.53 -0.77 -10.79
C LEU A 36 -3.81 -0.10 -10.29
N ASP A 37 -3.81 1.21 -10.04
CA ASP A 37 -4.91 1.94 -9.41
C ASP A 37 -4.93 3.44 -9.78
N ASP A 38 -4.53 4.35 -8.87
CA ASP A 38 -4.69 5.81 -9.04
C ASP A 38 -3.43 6.64 -8.72
N GLY A 39 -2.36 6.00 -8.26
CA GLY A 39 -1.10 6.66 -7.95
C GLY A 39 -1.11 7.41 -6.60
N LYS A 40 -2.15 7.24 -5.79
CA LYS A 40 -2.26 7.84 -4.46
C LYS A 40 -2.27 6.77 -3.38
N PRO A 41 -1.39 6.90 -2.37
CA PRO A 41 -1.19 5.85 -1.38
C PRO A 41 -2.39 5.67 -0.43
N ASN A 42 -3.38 6.56 -0.43
CA ASN A 42 -4.48 6.55 0.53
C ASN A 42 -5.86 6.34 -0.09
N THR A 43 -5.97 6.16 -1.40
CA THR A 43 -7.25 5.96 -2.09
C THR A 43 -7.27 4.64 -2.86
N GLY A 44 -8.40 4.39 -3.54
CA GLY A 44 -8.58 3.22 -4.40
C GLY A 44 -8.36 1.85 -3.74
N SER A 45 -7.96 0.91 -4.59
CA SER A 45 -7.73 -0.51 -4.36
C SER A 45 -6.27 -0.85 -4.04
N PHE A 46 -5.34 0.05 -4.34
CA PHE A 46 -3.93 -0.01 -3.97
C PHE A 46 -3.64 1.07 -2.94
N ARG A 47 -3.21 0.66 -1.74
CA ARG A 47 -2.89 1.61 -0.66
C ARG A 47 -1.52 1.33 -0.10
N ALA A 48 -0.87 2.37 0.38
CA ALA A 48 0.47 2.32 0.92
C ALA A 48 0.52 3.04 2.26
N ASN A 49 1.44 2.63 3.13
CA ASN A 49 1.84 3.36 4.33
C ASN A 49 3.34 3.61 4.30
N ALA A 50 3.78 4.75 4.83
CA ALA A 50 5.21 4.99 4.99
C ALA A 50 5.81 4.01 6.02
N GLY A 51 7.00 3.52 5.72
CA GLY A 51 7.71 2.53 6.54
C GLY A 51 7.30 1.10 6.22
N THR A 52 7.26 0.26 7.26
CA THR A 52 6.98 -1.19 7.17
C THR A 52 5.68 -1.58 7.88
N ASN A 53 4.92 -0.57 8.33
CA ASN A 53 3.73 -0.77 9.15
C ASN A 53 2.47 -0.82 8.27
N LEU A 54 1.69 -1.89 8.40
CA LEU A 54 0.44 -2.09 7.66
C LEU A 54 -0.80 -1.56 8.40
N ALA A 55 -0.67 -0.92 9.57
CA ALA A 55 -1.83 -0.57 10.40
C ALA A 55 -2.73 0.54 9.81
N ALA A 56 -2.17 1.49 9.05
CA ALA A 56 -2.90 2.65 8.51
C ALA A 56 -2.45 2.98 7.09
N ALA A 57 -3.26 3.70 6.31
CA ALA A 57 -2.81 4.25 5.03
C ALA A 57 -1.90 5.47 5.27
N ALA A 58 -1.02 5.77 4.31
CA ALA A 58 -0.20 6.98 4.29
C ALA A 58 -1.08 8.23 4.12
N SER A 59 -0.45 9.41 4.26
CA SER A 59 -1.05 10.70 3.88
C SER A 59 -1.37 10.74 2.37
N ASN A 60 -2.00 11.83 1.90
CA ASN A 60 -2.48 11.98 0.52
C ASN A 60 -1.46 11.68 -0.58
N ASP A 61 -0.15 11.89 -0.33
CA ASP A 61 0.88 11.74 -1.35
C ASP A 61 2.06 10.88 -0.87
N TYR A 62 2.71 10.19 -1.80
CA TYR A 62 3.99 9.55 -1.54
C TYR A 62 5.04 10.62 -1.20
N ALA A 63 5.65 10.54 -0.02
CA ALA A 63 6.79 11.37 0.36
C ALA A 63 7.97 11.22 -0.63
N THR A 64 8.92 12.15 -0.61
CA THR A 64 10.01 12.21 -1.60
C THR A 64 11.05 11.09 -1.47
N VAL A 65 11.23 10.52 -0.28
CA VAL A 65 12.20 9.44 -0.03
C VAL A 65 11.67 8.51 1.06
N GLY A 66 11.90 7.20 0.91
CA GLY A 66 11.58 6.22 1.95
C GLY A 66 11.21 4.84 1.41
N VAL A 67 10.85 3.96 2.33
CA VAL A 67 10.23 2.66 2.03
C VAL A 67 8.76 2.70 2.43
N TYR A 68 7.96 1.88 1.76
CA TYR A 68 6.52 1.79 1.96
C TYR A 68 6.09 0.34 2.16
N ALA A 69 5.05 0.20 2.97
CA ALA A 69 4.27 -1.01 3.12
C ALA A 69 3.03 -0.84 2.24
N VAL A 70 2.93 -1.60 1.16
CA VAL A 70 1.83 -1.49 0.20
C VAL A 70 0.89 -2.69 0.30
N CYS A 71 -0.40 -2.49 0.06
CA CYS A 71 -1.34 -3.57 -0.16
C CYS A 71 -2.27 -3.25 -1.32
N LYS A 72 -2.64 -4.30 -2.06
CA LYS A 72 -3.67 -4.24 -3.09
C LYS A 72 -4.79 -5.24 -2.78
N THR A 73 -6.04 -4.81 -2.88
CA THR A 73 -7.19 -5.74 -2.90
C THR A 73 -7.29 -6.44 -4.26
N MET A 74 -7.61 -7.73 -4.23
CA MET A 74 -7.88 -8.52 -5.44
C MET A 74 -9.30 -8.30 -5.95
#